data_AF-A0A7Y5WXA8-F1
#
_entry.id   AF-A0A7Y5WXA8-F1
#
_cell.length_a   1.000
_cell.length_b   1.000
_cell.length_c   1.000
_cell.angle_alpha   90.00
_cell.angle_beta   90.00
_cell.angle_gamma   90.00
#
_symmetry.space_group_name_H-M   'P 1'
#
loop_
_entity.id
_entity.type
_entity.pdbx_description
1 polymer ?
#
loop_
_entity_poly.entity_id
_entity_poly.type
_entity_poly.pdbx_seq_one_letter_code
_entity_poly.pdbx_strand_id
1 'polypeptide(L)' 'MAASSTPTTAGDPGEWLTTEQVMDRLLEDPRLRKVAATCVLPAIRCGDEWRFRRSDLERWIGRQAMDAETSDPNPSRADS' A
#
# COMPACT_ATOMS: atom_id res chain seq x y z
N MET A 1 16.08 26.86 14.29
CA MET A 1 14.69 26.45 13.96
C MET A 1 14.69 24.93 13.83
N ALA A 2 13.66 24.27 14.36
CA ALA A 2 13.63 22.87 14.75
C ALA A 2 13.56 21.85 13.60
N ALA A 3 14.04 20.63 13.93
CA ALA A 3 13.86 19.29 13.33
C ALA A 3 14.48 19.08 11.92
N SER A 4 15.55 18.28 11.73
CA SER A 4 15.59 16.80 11.82
C SER A 4 14.49 16.18 10.95
N SER A 5 14.71 15.46 9.84
CA SER A 5 15.69 14.39 9.63
C SER A 5 15.79 14.04 8.15
N THR A 6 17.00 13.98 7.60
CA THR A 6 17.32 13.03 6.52
C THR A 6 18.70 12.47 6.81
N PRO A 7 18.77 11.19 7.18
CA PRO A 7 19.66 10.32 6.44
C PRO A 7 18.88 9.17 5.81
N THR A 8 18.91 9.17 4.47
CA THR A 8 18.90 7.96 3.65
C THR A 8 19.64 6.84 4.36
N THR A 9 18.92 5.80 4.80
CA THR A 9 19.52 4.51 5.14
C THR A 9 18.85 3.49 4.25
N ALA A 10 19.54 3.15 3.16
CA ALA A 10 19.39 1.86 2.53
C ALA A 10 20.09 0.86 3.44
N GLY A 11 19.35 0.04 4.19
CA GLY A 11 19.98 -0.76 5.24
C GLY A 11 19.28 -2.00 5.74
N ASP A 12 18.04 -2.33 5.35
CA ASP A 12 17.42 -3.58 5.78
C ASP A 12 16.21 -3.94 4.89
N PRO A 13 16.22 -5.09 4.20
CA PRO A 13 15.07 -5.55 3.40
C PRO A 13 13.83 -5.90 4.25
N GLY A 14 13.90 -5.79 5.59
CA GLY A 14 12.78 -5.89 6.53
C GLY A 14 12.24 -4.56 7.08
N GLU A 15 12.64 -3.43 6.48
CA GLU A 15 12.36 -2.08 6.97
C GLU A 15 10.88 -1.68 6.99
N TRP A 16 10.54 -0.97 8.05
CA TRP A 16 9.24 -0.39 8.26
C TRP A 16 9.05 0.83 7.34
N LEU A 17 7.93 0.88 6.65
CA LEU A 17 7.52 1.96 5.78
C LEU A 17 6.70 2.98 6.56
N THR A 18 6.82 4.26 6.22
CA THR A 18 5.89 5.30 6.69
C THR A 18 4.62 5.33 5.85
N THR A 19 3.59 6.03 6.33
CA THR A 19 2.35 6.25 5.55
C THR A 19 2.65 6.82 4.17
N GLU A 20 3.58 7.77 4.07
CA GLU A 20 3.96 8.39 2.79
C GLU A 20 4.59 7.38 1.83
N GLN A 21 5.52 6.55 2.31
CA GLN A 21 6.14 5.51 1.49
C GLN A 21 5.14 4.44 1.03
N VAL A 22 4.21 4.06 1.91
CA VAL A 22 3.11 3.15 1.56
C VAL A 22 2.24 3.77 0.46
N MET A 23 1.89 5.04 0.59
CA MET A 23 1.06 5.73 -0.39
C MET A 23 1.77 5.91 -1.73
N ASP A 24 3.03 6.33 -1.73
CA ASP A 24 3.84 6.45 -2.94
C ASP A 24 3.87 5.11 -3.69
N ARG A 25 4.16 4.02 -2.99
CA ARG A 25 4.21 2.68 -3.56
C ARG A 25 2.88 2.19 -4.13
N LEU A 26 1.76 2.52 -3.47
CA LEU A 26 0.41 2.20 -3.93
C LEU A 26 -0.04 3.10 -5.10
N LEU A 27 0.48 4.33 -5.15
CA LEU A 27 0.21 5.29 -6.22
C LEU A 27 1.04 5.00 -7.46
N GLU A 28 2.17 4.29 -7.38
CA GLU A 28 2.90 3.84 -8.58
C GLU A 28 2.02 2.96 -9.49
N ASP A 29 1.17 2.12 -8.91
CA ASP A 29 0.33 1.18 -9.64
C ASP A 29 -1.11 1.71 -9.80
N PRO A 30 -1.56 2.07 -11.02
CA PRO A 30 -2.89 2.68 -11.23
C PRO A 30 -4.07 1.79 -10.84
N ARG A 31 -3.87 0.46 -10.82
CA ARG A 31 -4.87 -0.52 -10.35
C ARG A 31 -5.07 -0.42 -8.84
N LEU A 32 -3.97 -0.20 -8.12
CA LEU A 32 -3.97 -0.11 -6.67
C LEU A 32 -4.49 1.23 -6.17
N ARG A 33 -4.32 2.32 -6.94
CA ARG A 33 -4.86 3.66 -6.58
C ARG A 33 -6.32 3.64 -6.12
N LYS A 34 -7.15 2.82 -6.77
CA LYS A 34 -8.59 2.70 -6.43
C LYS A 34 -8.81 2.03 -5.08
N VAL A 35 -8.00 1.01 -4.77
CA VAL A 35 -8.08 0.23 -3.53
C VAL A 35 -7.14 0.77 -2.44
N ALA A 36 -6.30 1.75 -2.76
CA ALA A 36 -5.37 2.40 -1.84
C ALA A 36 -6.14 3.15 -0.73
N ALA A 37 -7.26 3.78 -1.07
CA ALA A 37 -8.15 4.44 -0.11
C ALA A 37 -8.83 3.44 0.85
N THR A 38 -9.03 2.21 0.40
CA THR A 38 -9.58 1.10 1.20
C THR A 38 -8.48 0.18 1.74
N CYS A 39 -7.22 0.59 1.64
CA CYS A 39 -6.09 -0.25 2.02
C CYS A 39 -6.04 -0.36 3.54
N VAL A 40 -6.20 -1.58 4.04
CA VAL A 40 -6.07 -1.89 5.46
C VAL A 40 -4.79 -2.69 5.64
N LEU A 41 -3.75 -2.03 6.14
CA LEU A 41 -2.48 -2.65 6.47
C LEU A 41 -2.28 -2.63 7.98
N PRO A 42 -1.66 -3.68 8.55
CA PRO A 42 -1.26 -3.68 9.95
C PRO A 42 -0.23 -2.56 10.17
N ALA A 43 -0.63 -1.59 10.97
CA ALA A 43 0.15 -0.40 11.27
C ALA A 43 0.54 -0.39 12.74
N ILE A 44 1.80 -0.10 13.03
CA ILE A 44 2.32 0.05 14.39
C ILE A 44 2.59 1.53 14.63
N ARG A 45 1.94 2.08 15.66
CA ARG A 45 2.24 3.45 16.10
C ARG A 45 3.56 3.46 16.86
N CYS A 46 4.55 4.16 16.32
CA CYS A 46 5.87 4.34 16.92
C CYS A 46 6.06 5.83 17.24
N GLY A 47 5.70 6.23 18.46
CA GLY A 47 5.66 7.63 18.86
C GLY A 47 4.54 8.40 18.17
N ASP A 48 4.92 9.33 17.28
CA ASP A 48 4.02 10.19 16.51
C ASP A 48 3.76 9.68 15.09
N GLU A 49 4.48 8.65 14.64
CA GLU A 49 4.40 8.15 13.28
C GLU A 49 3.82 6.74 13.22
N TRP A 50 3.12 6.46 12.12
CA TRP A 50 2.65 5.13 11.79
C TRP A 50 3.70 4.41 10.95
N ARG A 51 4.03 3.19 11.39
CA ARG A 51 4.98 2.32 10.73
C ARG A 51 4.31 1.05 10.23
N PHE A 52 4.49 0.76 8.96
CA PHE A 52 3.92 -0.37 8.26
C PHE A 52 5.04 -1.33 7.89
N ARG A 53 4.78 -2.63 7.89
CA ARG A 53 5.77 -3.59 7.38
C ARG A 53 5.74 -3.61 5.87
N ARG A 54 6.92 -3.56 5.25
CA ARG A 54 7.05 -3.77 3.81
C ARG A 54 6.48 -5.12 3.36
N SER A 55 6.75 -6.20 4.12
CA SER A 55 6.26 -7.54 3.79
C SER A 55 4.72 -7.61 3.78
N ASP A 56 4.06 -6.90 4.70
CA ASP A 56 2.59 -6.82 4.73
C ASP A 56 2.05 -6.02 3.55
N LEU A 57 2.70 -4.92 3.18
CA LEU A 57 2.36 -4.15 1.98
C LEU A 57 2.48 -5.03 0.72
N GLU A 58 3.62 -5.68 0.50
CA GLU A 58 3.83 -6.53 -0.69
C GLU A 58 2.84 -7.69 -0.75
N ARG A 59 2.51 -8.29 0.40
CA ARG A 59 1.49 -9.35 0.48
C ARG A 59 0.10 -8.84 0.12
N TRP A 60 -0.26 -7.65 0.58
CA TRP A 60 -1.54 -7.02 0.25
C TRP A 60 -1.62 -6.68 -1.25
N ILE A 61 -0.54 -6.14 -1.82
CA ILE A 61 -0.44 -5.86 -3.26
C ILE A 61 -0.67 -7.13 -4.08
N GLY A 62 0.01 -8.23 -3.72
CA GLY A 62 -0.17 -9.53 -4.37
C GLY A 62 -1.61 -10.05 -4.29
N ARG A 63 -2.29 -9.83 -3.16
CA ARG A 63 -3.72 -10.17 -2.99
C ARG A 63 -4.61 -9.34 -3.91
N GLN A 64 -4.40 -8.03 -3.97
CA GLN A 64 -5.20 -7.12 -4.81
C GLN A 64 -5.00 -7.39 -6.29
N ALA A 65 -3.78 -7.76 -6.72
CA ALA A 65 -3.53 -8.13 -8.10
C ALA A 65 -4.39 -9.34 -8.54
N MET A 66 -4.63 -10.30 -7.64
CA MET A 66 -5.47 -11.46 -7.93
C MET A 66 -6.98 -11.16 -7.80
N ASP A 67 -7.37 -10.32 -6.84
CA ASP A 67 -8.77 -9.94 -6.63
C ASP A 67 -9.27 -9.00 -7.74
N ALA A 68 -8.42 -8.10 -8.24
CA ALA A 68 -8.74 -7.21 -9.36
C ALA A 68 -9.05 -7.95 -10.66
N GLU A 69 -8.53 -9.17 -10.84
CA GLU A 69 -8.86 -10.04 -11.97
C GLU A 69 -10.23 -10.73 -11.81
N THR A 70 -10.70 -10.89 -10.57
CA THR A 70 -12.01 -11.50 -10.25
C THR A 70 -13.12 -10.45 -10.13
N SER A 71 -12.77 -9.20 -9.80
CA SER A 71 -13.70 -8.06 -9.76
C SER A 71 -13.98 -7.49 -11.16
N ASP A 72 -14.31 -8.37 -12.10
CA ASP A 72 -15.18 -8.06 -13.23
C ASP A 72 -16.52 -8.81 -13.03
N PRO A 73 -17.46 -8.25 -12.26
CA PRO A 73 -18.82 -8.73 -12.29
C PRO A 73 -19.63 -7.82 -13.23
N ASN A 74 -19.49 -7.96 -14.55
CA ASN A 74 -20.70 -7.91 -15.40
C ASN A 74 -20.58 -8.53 -16.81
N PRO A 75 -20.86 -9.83 -16.99
CA PRO A 75 -21.45 -10.36 -18.21
C PRO A 75 -22.99 -10.20 -18.14
N SER A 76 -23.51 -8.97 -18.24
CA SER A 76 -24.94 -8.76 -18.52
C SER A 76 -25.13 -7.51 -19.36
N ARG A 77 -24.81 -7.69 -20.64
CA ARG A 77 -25.69 -7.22 -21.70
C ARG A 77 -26.10 -8.43 -22.56
N ALA A 78 -26.73 -9.39 -21.91
CA ALA A 78 -27.73 -10.23 -22.55
C ALA A 78 -29.05 -9.44 -22.43
N ASP A 79 -29.24 -8.47 -23.33
CA ASP A 79 -30.53 -7.80 -23.49
C ASP A 79 -31.01 -8.06 -24.92
N SER A 80 -32.09 -8.85 -24.97
CA SER A 80 -33.19 -8.93 -25.93
C SER A 80 -32.92 -9.21 -27.42
#